data_AF-A0AAV6WBW1-F1
#
_entry.id   AF-A0AAV6WBW1-F1
#
_cell.length_a   1.000
_cell.length_b   1.000
_cell.length_c   1.000
_cell.angle_alpha   90.00
_cell.angle_beta   90.00
_cell.angle_gamma   90.00
#
_symmetry.space_group_name_H-M   'P 1'
#
loop_
_entity.id
_entity.type
_entity.pdbx_description
1 polymer ?
#
loop_
_entity_poly.entity_id
_entity_poly.type
_entity_poly.pdbx_seq_one_letter_code
_entity_poly.pdbx_strand_id
1 'polypeptide(L)'
;MVKTTIIHGAYSSESAWEFLRDKEDKKSWYAVLRGPDKIPRNLFILWLATKEKLSTKDKPWIALNNNFCCLCNSQLIESDDRLFFQFSTKWRDKHLINIAQRMLLASTVYNTWRERNERTLNGKCNSANEVAKQAIEIVKNRLITLKLKDSIRSLVLGRVWNIAW
;
A
#
# COMPACT_ATOMS: atom_id res chain seq x y z
N MET A 1 -14.37 -25.74 23.97
CA MET A 1 -14.15 -27.16 23.60
C MET A 1 -13.63 -27.18 22.17
N VAL A 2 -12.32 -27.28 21.99
CA VAL A 2 -11.64 -27.17 20.68
C VAL A 2 -11.76 -28.53 19.98
N LYS A 3 -12.49 -28.61 18.87
CA LYS A 3 -12.58 -29.82 18.04
C LYS A 3 -11.39 -29.87 17.09
N THR A 4 -10.32 -30.54 17.48
CA THR A 4 -9.21 -30.89 16.57
C THR A 4 -9.61 -32.10 15.74
N THR A 5 -10.29 -31.87 14.61
CA THR A 5 -10.50 -32.94 13.62
C THR A 5 -9.26 -33.00 12.72
N ILE A 6 -8.20 -33.67 13.18
CA ILE A 6 -7.08 -34.08 12.32
C ILE A 6 -7.51 -35.35 11.61
N ILE A 7 -8.16 -35.18 10.46
CA ILE A 7 -8.46 -36.27 9.54
C ILE A 7 -7.26 -36.36 8.58
N HIS A 8 -6.47 -37.42 8.70
CA HIS A 8 -5.44 -37.89 7.74
C HIS A 8 -3.96 -37.46 7.86
N GLY A 9 -3.46 -37.02 9.01
CA GLY A 9 -2.01 -37.07 9.30
C GLY A 9 -1.08 -36.16 8.46
N ALA A 10 -1.62 -35.35 7.55
CA ALA A 10 -0.86 -34.32 6.84
C ALA A 10 -1.02 -32.98 7.57
N TYR A 11 -0.13 -32.71 8.53
CA TYR A 11 -0.02 -31.39 9.12
C TYR A 11 0.66 -30.44 8.13
N SER A 12 0.00 -29.35 7.77
CA SER A 12 0.60 -28.24 7.03
C SER A 12 0.36 -26.92 7.76
N SER A 13 1.23 -25.94 7.52
CA SER A 13 1.02 -24.57 8.01
C SER A 13 -0.29 -23.98 7.48
N GLU A 14 -0.71 -24.40 6.28
CA GLU A 14 -1.99 -24.03 5.69
C GLU A 14 -3.18 -24.61 6.48
N SER A 15 -3.19 -25.91 6.77
CA SER A 15 -4.27 -26.54 7.54
C SER A 15 -4.37 -25.99 8.97
N ALA A 16 -3.22 -25.73 9.60
CA ALA A 16 -3.17 -25.12 10.92
C ALA A 16 -3.72 -23.69 10.90
N TRP A 17 -3.36 -22.89 9.89
CA TRP A 17 -3.87 -21.52 9.73
C TRP A 17 -5.36 -21.48 9.42
N GLU A 18 -5.85 -22.34 8.55
CA GLU A 18 -7.29 -22.44 8.21
C GLU A 18 -8.15 -22.81 9.43
N PHE A 19 -7.60 -23.61 10.34
CA PHE A 19 -8.24 -23.99 11.58
C PHE A 19 -8.26 -22.85 12.61
N LEU A 20 -7.13 -22.16 12.78
CA LEU A 20 -6.98 -21.11 13.80
C LEU A 20 -7.66 -19.80 13.44
N ARG A 21 -7.86 -19.51 12.15
CA ARG A 21 -8.37 -18.20 11.74
C ARG A 21 -9.89 -18.12 11.86
N ASP A 22 -10.36 -16.96 12.30
CA ASP A 22 -11.74 -16.56 12.04
C ASP A 22 -11.89 -16.25 10.54
N LYS A 23 -12.88 -16.89 9.90
CA LYS A 23 -13.17 -16.68 8.48
C LYS A 23 -13.98 -15.39 8.32
N GLU A 24 -13.28 -14.28 8.11
CA GLU A 24 -13.88 -13.03 7.66
C GLU A 24 -14.15 -13.02 6.15
N ASP A 25 -15.17 -12.26 5.73
CA ASP A 25 -15.42 -11.97 4.33
C ASP A 25 -14.23 -11.25 3.67
N LYS A 26 -13.99 -11.56 2.40
CA LYS A 26 -12.93 -10.92 1.62
C LYS A 26 -13.26 -9.44 1.41
N LYS A 27 -12.59 -8.58 2.17
CA LYS A 27 -12.69 -7.12 2.05
C LYS A 27 -12.21 -6.63 0.68
N SER A 28 -12.82 -5.57 0.16
CA SER A 28 -12.55 -5.01 -1.17
C SER A 28 -11.07 -4.64 -1.39
N TRP A 29 -10.39 -4.14 -0.35
CA TRP A 29 -8.97 -3.80 -0.40
C TRP A 29 -8.04 -5.02 -0.61
N TYR A 30 -8.50 -6.24 -0.32
CA TYR A 30 -7.69 -7.44 -0.55
C TYR A 30 -7.32 -7.61 -2.03
N ALA A 31 -8.21 -7.17 -2.93
CA ALA A 31 -7.92 -7.15 -4.37
C ALA A 31 -6.72 -6.26 -4.70
N VAL A 32 -6.55 -5.13 -4.01
CA VAL A 32 -5.44 -4.18 -4.21
C VAL A 32 -4.10 -4.78 -3.77
N LEU A 33 -4.10 -5.64 -2.76
CA LEU A 33 -2.88 -6.32 -2.29
C LEU A 33 -2.55 -7.58 -3.10
N ARG A 34 -3.51 -8.15 -3.83
CA ARG A 34 -3.36 -9.40 -4.58
C ARG A 34 -3.09 -9.17 -6.08
N GLY A 35 -1.93 -9.55 -6.58
CA GLY A 35 -1.59 -9.47 -8.00
C GLY A 35 -0.16 -9.95 -8.25
N PRO A 36 0.22 -10.30 -9.49
CA PRO A 36 1.59 -10.73 -9.80
C PRO A 36 2.60 -9.57 -9.71
N ASP A 37 2.13 -8.35 -9.97
CA ASP A 37 3.00 -7.18 -10.13
C ASP A 37 3.04 -6.37 -8.84
N LYS A 38 3.92 -6.82 -7.92
CA LYS A 38 4.00 -6.30 -6.56
C LYS A 38 5.23 -5.42 -6.34
N ILE A 39 5.08 -4.41 -5.48
CA ILE A 39 6.17 -3.73 -4.80
C ILE A 39 6.02 -4.08 -3.31
N PRO A 40 6.67 -5.15 -2.82
CA PRO A 40 6.34 -5.75 -1.52
C PRO A 40 6.39 -4.77 -0.35
N ARG A 41 7.40 -3.90 -0.31
CA ARG A 41 7.55 -2.87 0.73
C ARG A 41 6.35 -1.92 0.76
N ASN A 42 5.91 -1.44 -0.41
CA ASN A 42 4.80 -0.50 -0.50
C ASN A 42 3.48 -1.16 -0.13
N LEU A 43 3.28 -2.42 -0.57
CA LEU A 43 2.10 -3.21 -0.20
C LEU A 43 2.03 -3.52 1.29
N PHE A 44 3.18 -3.74 1.93
CA PHE A 44 3.25 -3.99 3.37
C PHE A 44 2.81 -2.75 4.16
N ILE A 45 3.31 -1.56 3.81
CA ILE A 45 2.88 -0.32 4.45
C ILE A 45 1.42 -0.02 4.15
N LEU A 46 0.95 -0.22 2.91
CA LEU A 46 -0.47 -0.09 2.57
C LEU A 46 -1.34 -1.04 3.41
N TRP A 47 -0.93 -2.29 3.59
CA TRP A 47 -1.66 -3.24 4.43
C TRP A 47 -1.73 -2.80 5.89
N LEU A 48 -0.63 -2.32 6.47
CA LEU A 48 -0.64 -1.73 7.82
C LEU A 48 -1.59 -0.53 7.91
N ALA A 49 -1.62 0.29 6.86
CA ALA A 49 -2.52 1.43 6.75
C ALA A 49 -3.99 0.99 6.75
N THR A 50 -4.34 -0.04 5.97
CA THR A 50 -5.71 -0.60 5.96
C THR A 50 -6.15 -1.25 7.29
N LYS A 51 -5.21 -1.45 8.20
CA LYS A 51 -5.45 -2.00 9.53
C LYS A 51 -5.38 -0.94 10.62
N GLU A 52 -5.15 0.33 10.26
CA GLU A 52 -4.93 1.43 11.22
C GLU A 52 -3.78 1.09 12.20
N LYS A 53 -2.78 0.36 11.69
CA LYS A 53 -1.59 -0.07 12.45
C LYS A 53 -0.34 0.71 12.09
N LEU A 54 -0.46 1.75 11.25
CA LEU A 54 0.63 2.70 11.09
C LEU A 54 0.73 3.55 12.34
N SER A 55 1.95 3.89 12.73
CA SER A 55 2.15 4.73 13.91
C SER A 55 1.76 6.17 13.57
N THR A 56 0.49 6.50 13.73
CA THR A 56 -0.02 7.88 13.78
C THR A 56 0.37 8.50 15.15
N LYS A 57 0.29 9.83 15.28
CA LYS A 57 0.78 10.59 16.46
C LYS A 57 0.00 10.32 17.76
N ASP A 58 -0.96 9.41 17.75
CA ASP A 58 -1.73 8.89 18.89
C ASP A 58 -0.90 8.09 19.89
N LYS A 59 0.38 7.84 19.63
CA LYS A 59 1.32 7.29 20.62
C LYS A 59 2.02 8.40 21.41
N PRO A 60 1.81 8.52 22.74
CA PRO A 60 2.32 9.62 23.56
C PRO A 60 3.84 9.83 23.49
N TRP A 61 4.61 8.79 23.21
CA TRP A 61 6.08 8.85 23.12
C TRP A 61 6.62 9.26 21.74
N ILE A 62 5.76 9.37 20.71
CA ILE A 62 6.10 9.89 19.36
C ILE A 62 5.57 11.32 19.18
N ALA A 63 4.68 11.77 20.06
CA ALA A 63 4.19 13.14 20.10
C ALA A 63 5.32 14.11 20.48
N LEU A 64 6.13 14.49 19.49
CA LEU A 64 6.87 15.74 19.54
C LEU A 64 5.84 16.83 19.85
N ASN A 65 6.02 17.51 20.99
CA ASN A 65 5.18 18.50 21.71
C ASN A 65 4.59 19.68 20.89
N ASN A 66 4.21 19.49 19.63
CA ASN A 66 3.69 20.52 18.77
C ASN A 66 2.42 20.00 18.08
N ASN A 67 1.29 20.68 18.32
CA ASN A 67 -0.04 20.42 17.74
C ASN A 67 -0.10 20.66 16.22
N PHE A 68 1.03 20.59 15.52
CA PHE A 68 1.17 20.82 14.10
C PHE A 68 1.45 19.50 13.37
N CYS A 69 0.74 19.29 12.26
CA CYS A 69 1.01 18.18 11.35
C CYS A 69 2.40 18.36 10.72
N CYS A 70 3.24 17.33 10.81
CA CYS A 70 4.61 17.39 10.29
C CYS A 70 4.65 17.47 8.75
N LEU A 71 3.56 17.11 8.05
CA LEU A 71 3.48 17.10 6.60
C LEU A 71 2.97 18.43 6.01
N CYS A 72 1.89 18.98 6.56
CA CYS A 72 1.22 20.17 6.04
C CYS A 72 1.34 21.41 6.93
N ASN A 73 2.03 21.31 8.08
CA ASN A 73 2.25 22.40 9.03
C ASN A 73 0.96 23.09 9.52
N SER A 74 -0.18 22.40 9.45
CA SER A 74 -1.47 22.90 9.93
C SER A 74 -1.76 22.41 11.35
N GLN A 75 -2.61 23.15 12.06
CA GLN A 75 -3.08 22.89 13.43
C GLN A 75 -4.14 21.77 13.47
N LEU A 76 -3.93 20.69 12.72
CA LEU A 76 -4.82 19.54 12.66
C LEU A 76 -4.17 18.37 13.37
N ILE A 77 -4.90 17.82 14.34
CA ILE A 77 -4.68 16.47 14.85
C ILE A 77 -4.75 15.54 13.63
N GLU A 78 -3.68 14.78 13.39
CA GLU A 78 -3.65 13.80 12.31
C GLU A 78 -4.75 12.75 12.58
N SER A 79 -5.91 12.88 11.93
CA SER A 79 -6.98 11.88 12.01
C SER A 79 -6.87 10.95 10.80
N ASP A 80 -6.79 9.64 11.06
CA ASP A 80 -6.61 8.60 10.04
C ASP A 80 -7.79 8.51 9.03
N ASP A 81 -8.97 9.02 9.41
CA ASP A 81 -10.22 8.91 8.64
C ASP A 81 -10.21 9.56 7.25
N ARG A 82 -9.28 10.48 6.98
CA ARG A 82 -9.26 11.24 5.71
C ARG A 82 -8.31 10.70 4.66
N LEU A 83 -7.43 9.75 5.00
CA LEU A 83 -6.41 9.24 4.06
C LEU A 83 -6.83 7.98 3.29
N PHE A 84 -7.85 7.26 3.75
CA PHE A 84 -8.12 5.91 3.25
C PHE A 84 -9.32 5.84 2.32
N PHE A 85 -8.99 6.11 1.05
CA PHE A 85 -9.70 5.80 -0.18
C PHE A 85 -10.84 4.78 -0.08
N GLN A 86 -12.00 5.18 -0.58
CA GLN A 86 -13.09 4.28 -0.96
C GLN A 86 -12.62 3.37 -2.12
N PHE A 87 -12.08 2.19 -1.79
CA PHE A 87 -11.62 1.21 -2.77
C PHE A 87 -12.82 0.66 -3.57
N SER A 88 -12.99 1.15 -4.80
CA SER A 88 -14.08 0.70 -5.65
C SER A 88 -13.88 -0.74 -6.12
N THR A 89 -14.96 -1.45 -6.41
CA THR A 89 -14.94 -2.83 -6.87
C THR A 89 -14.30 -3.02 -8.26
N LYS A 90 -14.03 -1.91 -8.98
CA LYS A 90 -13.37 -1.85 -10.30
C LYS A 90 -11.89 -2.22 -10.28
N TRP A 91 -11.26 -2.27 -9.11
CA TRP A 91 -9.83 -2.55 -8.95
C TRP A 91 -9.48 -4.05 -9.04
N ARG A 92 -10.51 -4.92 -9.21
CA ARG A 92 -10.37 -6.37 -9.39
C ARG A 92 -9.92 -6.78 -10.79
N ASP A 93 -10.14 -5.91 -11.78
CA ASP A 93 -9.80 -6.25 -13.16
C ASP A 93 -8.29 -6.18 -13.36
N LYS A 94 -7.73 -7.18 -14.04
CA LYS A 94 -6.29 -7.29 -14.37
C LYS A 94 -5.87 -6.32 -15.49
N HIS A 95 -6.66 -5.28 -15.73
CA HIS A 95 -6.35 -4.30 -16.76
C HIS A 95 -5.06 -3.57 -16.39
N LEU A 96 -4.18 -3.37 -17.38
CA LEU A 96 -2.85 -2.82 -17.16
C LEU A 96 -2.86 -1.43 -16.49
N ILE A 97 -3.86 -0.61 -16.82
CA ILE A 97 -4.11 0.69 -16.16
C ILE A 97 -4.42 0.50 -14.67
N ASN A 98 -5.23 -0.50 -14.32
CA ASN A 98 -5.59 -0.79 -12.93
C ASN A 98 -4.37 -1.31 -12.15
N ILE A 99 -3.48 -2.06 -12.80
CA ILE A 99 -2.21 -2.48 -12.20
C ILE A 99 -1.37 -1.25 -11.84
N ALA A 100 -1.17 -0.32 -12.77
CA ALA A 100 -0.44 0.91 -12.52
C ALA A 100 -1.09 1.78 -11.43
N GLN A 101 -2.43 1.92 -11.43
CA GLN A 101 -3.16 2.66 -10.39
C GLN A 101 -2.99 2.03 -9.00
N ARG A 102 -3.04 0.70 -8.90
CA ARG A 102 -2.79 -0.03 -7.64
C ARG A 102 -1.39 0.19 -7.11
N MET A 103 -0.40 0.13 -8.00
CA MET A 103 0.98 0.42 -7.63
C MET A 103 1.12 1.87 -7.16
N LEU A 104 0.51 2.82 -7.88
CA LEU A 104 0.58 4.25 -7.54
C LEU A 104 -0.02 4.53 -6.17
N LEU A 105 -1.20 3.99 -5.88
CA LEU A 105 -1.81 4.06 -4.56
C LEU A 105 -0.86 3.54 -3.46
N ALA A 106 -0.32 2.32 -3.62
CA ALA A 106 0.58 1.74 -2.63
C ALA A 106 1.85 2.58 -2.45
N SER A 107 2.41 3.09 -3.55
CA SER A 107 3.57 3.98 -3.56
C SER A 107 3.29 5.32 -2.89
N THR A 108 2.11 5.92 -3.09
CA THR A 108 1.74 7.16 -2.42
C THR A 108 1.67 6.96 -0.92
N VAL A 109 0.95 5.94 -0.45
CA VAL A 109 0.85 5.63 1.00
C VAL A 109 2.23 5.37 1.60
N TYR A 110 3.07 4.59 0.91
CA TYR A 110 4.44 4.32 1.34
C TYR A 110 5.28 5.59 1.45
N ASN A 111 5.27 6.46 0.43
CA ASN A 111 6.10 7.67 0.42
C ASN A 111 5.61 8.72 1.43
N THR A 112 4.30 8.83 1.65
CA THR A 112 3.74 9.66 2.73
C THR A 112 4.22 9.17 4.10
N TRP A 113 4.13 7.86 4.36
CA TRP A 113 4.62 7.26 5.59
C TRP A 113 6.14 7.45 5.76
N ARG A 114 6.91 7.23 4.68
CA ARG A 114 8.36 7.41 4.67
C ARG A 114 8.73 8.87 4.98
N GLU A 115 8.12 9.83 4.28
CA GLU A 115 8.40 11.26 4.46
C GLU A 115 8.12 11.69 5.90
N ARG A 116 6.97 11.27 6.46
CA ARG A 116 6.64 11.52 7.87
C ARG A 116 7.74 11.01 8.81
N ASN A 117 8.23 9.80 8.60
CA ASN A 117 9.27 9.22 9.44
C ASN A 117 10.61 9.97 9.29
N GLU A 118 10.98 10.35 8.08
CA GLU A 118 12.21 11.11 7.80
C GLU A 118 12.17 12.51 8.45
N ARG A 119 11.00 13.19 8.42
CA ARG A 119 10.81 14.47 9.13
C ARG A 119 10.94 14.32 10.63
N THR A 120 10.37 13.25 11.18
CA THR A 120 10.29 13.03 12.63
C THR A 120 11.62 12.57 13.21
N LEU A 121 12.31 11.65 12.55
CA LEU A 121 13.51 11.00 13.07
C LEU A 121 14.80 11.68 12.61
N ASN A 122 14.82 12.21 11.39
CA ASN A 122 16.03 12.73 10.74
C ASN A 122 15.96 14.22 10.42
N GLY A 123 14.86 14.91 10.76
CA GLY A 123 14.67 16.35 10.49
C GLY A 123 14.62 16.73 9.00
N LYS A 124 14.47 15.76 8.10
CA LYS A 124 14.50 15.98 6.65
C LYS A 124 13.10 16.32 6.14
N CYS A 125 12.94 17.47 5.49
CA CYS A 125 11.68 17.92 4.90
C CYS A 125 11.79 18.03 3.38
N ASN A 126 11.35 17.02 2.64
CA ASN A 126 11.22 17.13 1.19
C ASN A 126 9.93 17.89 0.85
N SER A 127 9.91 18.56 -0.30
CA SER A 127 8.67 19.17 -0.80
C SER A 127 7.65 18.09 -1.21
N ALA A 128 6.37 18.43 -1.20
CA ALA A 128 5.31 17.52 -1.66
C ALA A 128 5.54 17.03 -3.10
N ASN A 129 6.10 17.90 -3.96
CA ASN A 129 6.45 17.55 -5.34
C ASN A 129 7.56 16.49 -5.40
N GLU A 130 8.59 16.59 -4.56
CA GLU A 130 9.66 15.59 -4.52
C GLU A 130 9.16 14.24 -3.99
N VAL A 131 8.28 14.24 -2.99
CA VAL A 131 7.64 13.01 -2.49
C VAL A 131 6.75 12.38 -3.56
N ALA A 132 5.99 13.18 -4.31
CA ALA A 132 5.16 12.70 -5.42
C ALA A 132 6.01 12.11 -6.56
N LYS A 133 7.11 12.78 -6.94
CA LYS A 133 8.07 12.26 -7.93
C LYS A 133 8.63 10.91 -7.50
N GLN A 134 9.03 10.76 -6.23
CA GLN A 134 9.51 9.47 -5.70
C GLN A 134 8.45 8.36 -5.84
N ALA A 135 7.17 8.65 -5.57
CA ALA A 135 6.09 7.69 -5.75
C ALA A 135 5.91 7.27 -7.21
N ILE A 136 5.89 8.24 -8.14
CA ILE A 136 5.76 7.99 -9.58
C ILE A 136 6.94 7.17 -10.09
N GLU A 137 8.16 7.53 -9.70
CA GLU A 137 9.40 6.87 -10.13
C GLU A 137 9.46 5.41 -9.69
N ILE A 138 9.01 5.10 -8.46
CA ILE A 138 8.91 3.71 -7.98
C ILE A 138 7.96 2.89 -8.85
N VAL A 139 6.81 3.46 -9.25
CA VAL A 139 5.86 2.77 -10.12
C VAL A 139 6.44 2.61 -11.52
N LYS A 140 7.03 3.67 -12.08
CA LYS A 140 7.66 3.65 -13.40
C LYS A 140 8.72 2.55 -13.49
N ASN A 141 9.63 2.50 -12.52
CA ASN A 141 10.67 1.46 -12.44
C ASN A 141 10.07 0.07 -12.32
N ARG A 142 9.02 -0.11 -11.52
CA ARG A 142 8.36 -1.40 -11.42
C ARG A 142 7.72 -1.80 -12.74
N LEU A 143 6.99 -0.88 -13.37
CA LEU A 143 6.40 -1.13 -14.67
C LEU A 143 7.51 -1.60 -15.61
N ILE A 144 8.67 -0.91 -15.71
CA ILE A 144 9.76 -1.21 -16.68
C ILE A 144 10.22 -2.67 -16.61
N THR A 145 10.11 -3.28 -15.43
CA THR A 145 10.48 -4.69 -15.23
C THR A 145 9.40 -5.70 -15.63
N LEU A 146 8.16 -5.25 -15.83
CA LEU A 146 7.07 -6.10 -16.29
C LEU A 146 7.30 -6.38 -17.78
N LYS A 147 7.65 -7.62 -18.12
CA LYS A 147 7.72 -8.10 -19.51
C LYS A 147 6.30 -8.17 -20.09
N LEU A 148 5.74 -7.02 -20.44
CA LEU A 148 4.39 -6.91 -20.99
C LEU A 148 4.38 -7.43 -22.42
N LYS A 149 3.30 -8.12 -22.79
CA LYS A 149 3.09 -8.52 -24.20
C LYS A 149 2.78 -7.29 -25.04
N ASP A 150 3.33 -7.24 -26.25
CA ASP A 150 3.04 -6.20 -27.22
C ASP A 150 1.53 -6.15 -27.52
N SER A 151 0.93 -5.02 -27.19
CA SER A 151 -0.49 -4.77 -27.37
C SER A 151 -0.75 -3.26 -27.39
N ILE A 152 -1.89 -2.85 -27.96
CA ILE A 152 -2.34 -1.44 -27.90
C ILE A 152 -2.33 -0.92 -26.45
N ARG A 153 -2.63 -1.79 -25.48
CA ARG A 153 -2.66 -1.43 -24.05
C ARG A 153 -1.26 -1.15 -23.50
N SER A 154 -0.25 -1.95 -23.84
CA SER A 154 1.14 -1.67 -23.41
C SER A 154 1.69 -0.41 -24.07
N LEU A 155 1.33 -0.15 -25.32
CA LEU A 155 1.67 1.10 -26.03
C LEU A 155 1.04 2.34 -25.39
N VAL A 156 -0.26 2.30 -25.08
CA VAL A 156 -0.95 3.41 -24.40
C VAL A 156 -0.36 3.65 -23.02
N LEU A 157 -0.11 2.58 -22.25
CA LEU A 157 0.54 2.72 -20.95
C LEU A 157 1.96 3.31 -21.09
N GLY A 158 2.74 2.83 -22.07
CA GLY A 158 4.09 3.35 -22.37
C GLY A 158 4.06 4.85 -22.66
N ARG A 159 3.11 5.33 -23.46
CA ARG A 159 2.91 6.77 -23.71
C ARG A 159 2.57 7.55 -22.44
N VAL A 160 1.61 7.06 -21.64
CA VAL A 160 1.17 7.75 -20.41
C VAL A 160 2.30 7.85 -19.39
N TRP A 161 3.11 6.81 -19.25
CA TRP A 161 4.19 6.74 -18.27
C TRP A 161 5.56 7.16 -18.83
N ASN A 162 5.61 7.56 -20.09
CA ASN A 162 6.83 7.84 -20.83
C ASN A 162 7.88 6.71 -20.66
N ILE A 163 7.45 5.48 -20.97
CA ILE A 163 8.23 4.24 -20.97
C ILE A 163 8.24 3.69 -22.39
N ALA A 164 9.42 3.35 -22.90
CA ALA A 164 9.58 2.53 -24.09
C ALA A 164 9.62 1.07 -23.67
N TRP A 165 8.70 0.27 -24.21
CA TRP A 165 8.69 -1.19 -24.11
C TRP A 165 9.34 -1.78 -25.34
#